data_AF-A0A645HYV5-F1
#
_entry.id   AF-A0A645HYV5-F1
#
_cell.length_a   1.000
_cell.length_b   1.000
_cell.length_c   1.000
_cell.angle_alpha   90.00
_cell.angle_beta   90.00
_cell.angle_gamma   90.00
#
_symmetry.space_group_name_H-M   'P 1'
#
loop_
_entity.id
_entity.type
_entity.pdbx_description
1 polymer ?
#
loop_
_entity_poly.entity_id
_entity_poly.type
_entity_poly.pdbx_seq_one_letter_code
_entity_poly.pdbx_strand_id
1 'polypeptide(L)'
;MVDANNEIVKEEETLLIQGAGYEVDQIVSKTKEVGGIPILAHVDRPAFSYPAALGPMPDDYPAEAFELSSRLDHEEAQKWRERYPGRTFIRSSDSHTLETMSRANCTKMMLEEPTFDEIKKAIRGEDGRRISWPWG
;
A
#
# COMPACT_ATOMS: atom_id res chain seq x y z
N MET A 1 -15.33 -17.65 9.42
CA MET A 1 -14.22 -18.52 8.97
C MET A 1 -14.80 -19.65 8.15
N VAL A 2 -14.13 -20.02 7.07
CA VAL A 2 -14.49 -21.15 6.21
C VAL A 2 -13.32 -22.14 6.16
N ASP A 3 -13.63 -23.42 6.01
CA ASP A 3 -12.60 -24.46 5.81
C ASP A 3 -12.25 -24.62 4.32
N ALA A 4 -11.43 -25.62 3.98
CA ALA A 4 -11.01 -25.89 2.60
C ALA A 4 -12.14 -26.39 1.68
N ASN A 5 -13.28 -26.82 2.25
CA ASN A 5 -14.45 -27.28 1.51
C ASN A 5 -15.53 -26.19 1.40
N ASN A 6 -15.20 -24.94 1.74
CA ASN A 6 -16.12 -23.81 1.86
C ASN A 6 -17.22 -24.01 2.93
N GLU A 7 -17.00 -24.86 3.93
CA GLU A 7 -17.93 -25.05 5.04
C GLU A 7 -17.71 -23.98 6.11
N ILE A 8 -18.80 -23.43 6.64
CA ILE A 8 -18.73 -22.43 7.72
C ILE A 8 -18.30 -23.13 9.01
N VAL A 9 -17.09 -22.84 9.48
CA VAL A 9 -16.54 -23.37 10.74
C VAL A 9 -16.71 -22.41 11.92
N LYS A 10 -16.90 -21.12 11.66
CA LYS A 10 -17.12 -20.10 12.70
C LYS A 10 -17.74 -18.84 12.11
N GLU A 11 -18.60 -18.17 12.87
CA GLU A 11 -19.08 -16.83 12.59
C GLU A 11 -18.57 -15.85 13.66
N GLU A 12 -18.33 -14.60 13.27
CA GLU A 12 -18.00 -13.53 14.23
C GLU A 12 -19.24 -12.68 14.43
N GLU A 13 -19.57 -12.37 15.70
CA GLU A 13 -20.70 -11.50 16.03
C GLU A 13 -20.46 -10.05 15.55
N THR A 14 -19.20 -9.63 15.52
CA THR A 14 -18.79 -8.31 15.05
C THR A 14 -18.73 -8.28 13.52
N LEU A 15 -19.39 -7.29 12.93
CA LEU A 15 -19.31 -7.05 11.49
C LEU A 15 -17.93 -6.48 11.11
N LEU A 16 -17.05 -7.34 10.59
CA LEU A 16 -15.65 -7.01 10.26
C LEU A 16 -15.46 -6.04 9.08
N ILE A 17 -16.54 -5.57 8.45
CA ILE A 17 -16.45 -4.53 7.41
C ILE A 17 -16.14 -3.15 8.00
N GLN A 18 -16.37 -2.98 9.30
CA GLN A 18 -16.10 -1.72 9.99
C GLN A 18 -14.59 -1.51 10.14
N GLY A 19 -14.17 -0.25 10.06
CA GLY A 19 -12.78 0.12 10.34
C GLY A 19 -12.40 -0.24 11.79
N ALA A 20 -11.10 -0.37 12.03
CA ALA A 20 -10.60 -0.50 13.39
C ALA A 20 -10.98 0.78 14.18
N GLY A 21 -11.22 0.66 15.50
CA GLY A 21 -11.54 1.78 16.38
C GLY A 21 -10.37 2.75 16.63
N TYR A 22 -9.48 2.92 15.65
CA TYR A 22 -8.29 3.75 15.70
C TYR A 22 -8.32 4.78 14.57
N GLU A 23 -7.77 5.95 14.84
CA GLU A 23 -7.56 6.98 13.83
C GLU A 23 -6.39 6.60 12.92
N VAL A 24 -6.41 7.06 11.67
CA VAL A 24 -5.35 6.76 10.69
C VAL A 24 -3.98 7.24 11.19
N ASP A 25 -3.94 8.41 11.84
CA ASP A 25 -2.69 8.99 12.38
C ASP A 25 -2.12 8.17 13.54
N GLN A 26 -3.00 7.58 14.36
CA GLN A 26 -2.60 6.64 15.42
C GLN A 26 -1.99 5.38 14.82
N ILE A 27 -2.59 4.83 13.76
CA ILE A 27 -2.08 3.64 13.07
C ILE A 27 -0.71 3.93 12.45
N VAL A 28 -0.54 5.08 11.79
CA VAL A 28 0.75 5.47 11.20
C VAL A 28 1.82 5.63 12.28
N SER A 29 1.50 6.33 13.36
CA SER A 29 2.42 6.52 14.50
C SER A 29 2.81 5.17 15.11
N LYS A 30 1.82 4.31 15.36
CA LYS A 30 2.07 2.99 15.95
C LYS A 30 2.90 2.08 15.05
N THR A 31 2.64 2.13 13.75
CA THR A 31 3.41 1.38 12.75
C THR A 31 4.89 1.79 12.80
N LYS A 32 5.18 3.09 12.92
CA LYS A 32 6.55 3.57 13.05
C LYS A 32 7.20 3.15 14.37
N GLU A 33 6.48 3.21 15.49
CA GLU A 33 6.98 2.80 16.80
C GLU A 33 7.48 1.35 16.81
N VAL A 34 6.79 0.45 16.10
CA VAL A 34 7.17 -0.96 16.00
C VAL A 34 8.19 -1.24 14.89
N GLY A 35 8.75 -0.19 14.27
CA GLY A 35 9.74 -0.31 13.19
C GLY A 35 9.15 -0.59 11.80
N GLY A 36 7.82 -0.63 11.68
CA GLY A 36 7.09 -0.87 10.44
C GLY A 36 7.22 0.25 9.40
N ILE A 37 6.60 0.02 8.24
CA ILE A 37 6.54 0.98 7.12
C ILE A 37 5.07 1.32 6.89
N PRO A 38 4.61 2.51 7.31
CA PRO A 38 3.25 2.94 7.04
C PRO A 38 3.09 3.27 5.55
N ILE A 39 2.17 2.58 4.89
CA ILE A 39 1.85 2.77 3.47
C ILE A 39 0.32 2.97 3.38
N LEU A 40 -0.11 4.03 2.72
CA LEU A 40 -1.54 4.20 2.43
C LEU A 40 -1.93 3.33 1.24
N ALA A 41 -2.81 2.36 1.47
CA ALA A 41 -3.20 1.39 0.46
C ALA A 41 -4.04 2.02 -0.65
N HIS A 42 -3.76 1.62 -1.89
CA HIS A 42 -4.54 1.89 -3.12
C HIS A 42 -5.29 3.23 -3.11
N VAL A 43 -4.54 4.33 -2.95
CA VAL A 43 -5.07 5.69 -2.72
C VAL A 43 -5.89 6.23 -3.90
N ASP A 44 -5.73 5.60 -5.05
CA ASP A 44 -6.47 5.88 -6.29
C ASP A 44 -7.90 5.33 -6.29
N ARG A 45 -8.22 4.34 -5.46
CA ARG A 45 -9.53 3.68 -5.52
C ARG A 45 -10.64 4.62 -5.05
N PRO A 46 -11.84 4.55 -5.67
CA PRO A 46 -12.99 5.38 -5.27
C PRO A 46 -13.66 4.92 -3.97
N ALA A 47 -13.27 3.76 -3.42
CA ALA A 47 -13.80 3.21 -2.18
C ALA A 47 -12.67 2.54 -1.37
N PHE A 48 -12.83 2.50 -0.05
CA PHE A 48 -11.87 1.92 0.91
C PHE A 48 -10.45 2.50 0.83
N SER A 49 -10.29 3.71 0.28
CA SER A 49 -9.02 4.43 0.21
C SER A 49 -9.04 5.64 1.13
N TYR A 50 -7.86 6.14 1.50
CA TYR A 50 -7.75 7.37 2.28
C TYR A 50 -8.51 8.53 1.60
N PRO A 51 -8.32 8.81 0.29
CA PRO A 51 -9.03 9.91 -0.34
C PRO A 51 -10.55 9.77 -0.40
N ALA A 52 -11.05 8.54 -0.52
CA ALA A 52 -12.49 8.29 -0.53
C ALA A 52 -13.14 8.51 0.85
N ALA A 53 -12.42 8.23 1.94
CA ALA A 53 -12.93 8.34 3.30
C ALA A 53 -12.71 9.72 3.93
N LEU A 54 -11.55 10.34 3.70
CA LEU A 54 -11.08 11.53 4.41
C LEU A 54 -10.83 12.74 3.49
N GLY A 55 -10.96 12.56 2.17
CA GLY A 55 -10.62 13.59 1.18
C GLY A 55 -9.13 13.64 0.86
N PRO A 56 -8.66 14.69 0.14
CA PRO A 56 -7.27 14.78 -0.32
C PRO A 56 -6.25 14.55 0.80
N MET A 57 -5.23 13.73 0.53
CA MET A 57 -4.14 13.52 1.49
C MET A 57 -3.32 14.80 1.64
N PRO A 58 -2.87 15.16 2.86
CA PRO A 58 -1.89 16.21 3.06
C PRO A 58 -0.55 15.88 2.38
N ASP A 59 0.12 16.90 1.83
CA ASP A 59 1.40 16.72 1.15
C ASP A 59 2.52 16.23 2.08
N ASP A 60 2.40 16.51 3.38
CA ASP A 60 3.32 16.18 4.47
C ASP A 60 2.83 14.99 5.33
N TYR A 61 1.78 14.28 4.90
CA TYR A 61 1.26 13.10 5.61
C TYR A 61 2.37 12.08 5.97
N PRO A 62 2.45 11.58 7.22
CA PRO A 62 3.64 10.85 7.69
C PRO A 62 3.81 9.42 7.16
N ALA A 63 3.03 8.97 6.18
CA ALA A 63 3.28 7.68 5.52
C ALA A 63 4.57 7.71 4.67
N GLU A 64 5.28 6.59 4.62
CA GLU A 64 6.55 6.45 3.89
C GLU A 64 6.32 6.29 2.37
N ALA A 65 5.17 5.74 1.98
CA ALA A 65 4.76 5.64 0.59
C ALA A 65 3.23 5.65 0.45
N PHE A 66 2.77 5.95 -0.76
CA PHE A 66 1.39 5.73 -1.18
C PHE A 66 1.35 4.58 -2.18
N GLU A 67 0.42 3.66 -2.00
CA GLU A 67 0.18 2.59 -2.94
C GLU A 67 -0.85 3.03 -3.98
N LEU A 68 -0.54 2.79 -5.25
CA LEU A 68 -1.47 2.87 -6.37
C LEU A 68 -1.90 1.46 -6.76
N SER A 69 -3.16 1.28 -7.06
CA SER A 69 -3.71 -0.01 -7.46
C SER A 69 -3.15 -0.43 -8.83
N SER A 70 -3.10 -1.74 -9.07
CA SER A 70 -2.70 -2.28 -10.37
C SER A 70 -3.66 -2.00 -11.52
N ARG A 71 -4.76 -1.26 -11.26
CA ARG A 71 -5.73 -0.85 -12.28
C ARG A 71 -5.32 0.43 -13.00
N LEU A 72 -4.39 1.21 -12.43
CA LEU A 72 -3.92 2.43 -13.06
C LEU A 72 -2.97 2.14 -14.22
N ASP A 73 -3.16 2.91 -15.29
CA ASP A 73 -2.15 2.99 -16.34
C ASP A 73 -1.00 3.95 -15.95
N HIS A 74 -0.03 4.07 -16.86
CA HIS A 74 1.16 4.89 -16.62
C HIS A 74 0.85 6.40 -16.60
N GLU A 75 -0.13 6.86 -17.39
CA GLU A 75 -0.51 8.27 -17.46
C GLU A 75 -1.25 8.69 -16.20
N GLU A 76 -2.13 7.84 -15.69
CA GLU A 76 -2.83 8.04 -14.43
C GLU A 76 -1.85 8.03 -13.24
N ALA A 77 -0.93 7.08 -13.20
CA ALA A 77 0.12 7.04 -12.17
C ALA A 77 1.00 8.30 -12.20
N GLN A 78 1.30 8.82 -13.41
CA GLN A 78 2.06 10.06 -13.57
C GLN A 78 1.31 11.28 -12.99
N LYS A 79 -0.01 11.38 -13.17
CA LYS A 79 -0.83 12.44 -12.56
C LYS A 79 -0.76 12.40 -11.03
N TRP A 80 -0.72 11.21 -10.42
CA TRP A 80 -0.52 11.08 -8.97
C TRP A 80 0.85 11.59 -8.51
N ARG A 81 1.90 11.29 -9.27
CA ARG A 81 3.26 11.78 -9.00
C ARG A 81 3.37 13.30 -9.14
N GLU A 82 2.66 13.89 -10.08
CA GLU A 82 2.58 15.35 -10.25
C GLU A 82 1.77 16.01 -9.13
N ARG A 83 0.71 15.36 -8.66
CA ARG A 83 -0.13 15.84 -7.55
C ARG A 83 0.60 15.80 -6.20
N TYR A 84 1.46 14.81 -5.99
CA TYR A 84 2.23 14.64 -4.74
C TYR A 84 3.73 14.55 -5.03
N PRO A 85 4.36 15.68 -5.39
CA PRO A 85 5.77 15.71 -5.74
C PRO A 85 6.64 15.28 -4.56
N GLY A 86 7.66 14.47 -4.82
CA GLY A 86 8.58 13.97 -3.80
C GLY A 86 8.05 12.78 -2.99
N ARG A 87 6.80 12.36 -3.19
CA ARG A 87 6.28 11.13 -2.59
C ARG A 87 6.72 9.89 -3.34
N THR A 88 7.02 8.85 -2.57
CA THR A 88 7.26 7.51 -3.11
C THR A 88 5.93 6.82 -3.36
N PHE A 89 5.79 6.28 -4.57
CA PHE A 89 4.64 5.50 -4.97
C PHE A 89 5.01 4.05 -5.20
N ILE A 90 4.24 3.15 -4.59
CA ILE A 90 4.35 1.72 -4.82
C ILE A 90 3.10 1.21 -5.53
N ARG A 91 3.17 -0.02 -6.01
CA ARG A 91 2.05 -0.78 -6.55
C ARG A 91 2.08 -2.21 -6.01
N SER A 92 0.92 -2.72 -5.64
CA SER A 92 0.73 -4.14 -5.37
C SER A 92 -0.51 -4.67 -6.08
N SER A 93 -0.65 -6.00 -6.10
CA SER A 93 -1.72 -6.68 -6.81
C SER A 93 -3.05 -6.72 -6.06
N ASP A 94 -3.03 -6.57 -4.73
CA ASP A 94 -4.21 -6.80 -3.86
C ASP A 94 -4.93 -8.12 -4.22
N SER A 95 -4.13 -9.16 -4.49
CA SER A 95 -4.57 -10.41 -5.07
C SER A 95 -5.28 -11.29 -4.03
N HIS A 96 -6.51 -11.68 -4.33
CA HIS A 96 -7.30 -12.58 -3.47
C HIS A 96 -7.27 -14.04 -3.94
N THR A 97 -6.65 -14.31 -5.09
CA THR A 97 -6.42 -15.65 -5.62
C THR A 97 -5.00 -15.78 -6.18
N LEU A 98 -4.54 -17.01 -6.45
CA LEU A 98 -3.19 -17.23 -7.00
C LEU A 98 -3.11 -16.81 -8.47
N GLU A 99 -4.21 -16.92 -9.21
CA GLU A 99 -4.29 -16.59 -10.62
C GLU A 99 -4.07 -15.09 -10.88
N THR A 100 -4.48 -14.24 -9.94
CA THR A 100 -4.30 -12.78 -10.05
C THR A 100 -2.97 -12.29 -9.49
N MET A 101 -2.16 -13.18 -8.89
CA MET A 101 -0.85 -12.84 -8.35
C MET A 101 0.18 -12.77 -9.48
N SER A 102 0.53 -11.54 -9.88
CA SER A 102 1.41 -11.30 -11.03
C SER A 102 2.51 -10.30 -10.71
N ARG A 103 3.73 -10.57 -11.21
CA ARG A 103 4.86 -9.63 -11.14
C ARG A 103 4.57 -8.31 -11.85
N ALA A 104 3.75 -8.34 -12.91
CA ALA A 104 3.37 -7.15 -13.65
C ALA A 104 2.54 -6.16 -12.81
N ASN A 105 1.92 -6.63 -11.73
CA ASN A 105 1.09 -5.83 -10.82
C ASN A 105 1.82 -5.49 -9.52
N CYS A 106 3.15 -5.64 -9.48
CA CYS A 106 3.95 -5.42 -8.28
C CYS A 106 4.97 -4.29 -8.49
N THR A 107 5.53 -3.85 -7.37
CA THR A 107 6.64 -2.90 -7.33
C THR A 107 7.95 -3.62 -7.58
N LYS A 108 8.72 -3.15 -8.56
CA LYS A 108 10.09 -3.61 -8.79
C LYS A 108 11.06 -2.74 -8.00
N MET A 109 11.85 -3.36 -7.13
CA MET A 109 12.81 -2.69 -6.25
C MET A 109 14.24 -3.10 -6.61
N MET A 110 15.18 -2.17 -6.46
CA MET A 110 16.61 -2.42 -6.55
C MET A 110 17.17 -2.44 -5.13
N LEU A 111 17.59 -3.61 -4.68
CA LEU A 111 18.04 -3.94 -3.33
C LEU A 111 19.41 -4.60 -3.39
N GLU A 112 20.19 -4.51 -2.31
CA GLU A 112 21.40 -5.33 -2.14
C GLU A 112 21.04 -6.77 -1.73
N GLU A 113 20.07 -6.91 -0.82
CA GLU A 113 19.55 -8.19 -0.33
C GLU A 113 18.02 -8.12 -0.14
N PRO A 114 17.28 -9.25 -0.19
CA PRO A 114 15.83 -9.27 -0.03
C PRO A 114 15.42 -9.18 1.45
N THR A 115 15.83 -8.12 2.15
CA THR A 115 15.53 -7.90 3.57
C THR A 115 14.54 -6.75 3.76
N PHE A 116 13.91 -6.71 4.93
CA PHE A 116 12.97 -5.65 5.27
C PHE A 116 13.64 -4.27 5.31
N ASP A 117 14.86 -4.18 5.86
CA ASP A 117 15.61 -2.93 5.93
C ASP A 117 15.98 -2.41 4.54
N GLU A 118 16.31 -3.31 3.60
CA GLU A 118 16.56 -2.95 2.21
C GLU A 118 15.30 -2.40 1.51
N ILE A 119 14.12 -3.00 1.76
CA ILE A 119 12.84 -2.47 1.28
C ILE A 119 12.59 -1.06 1.82
N LYS A 120 12.88 -0.84 3.11
CA LYS A 120 12.75 0.47 3.76
C LYS A 120 13.65 1.52 3.10
N LYS A 121 14.92 1.18 2.85
CA LYS A 121 15.86 2.05 2.11
C LYS A 121 15.39 2.33 0.69
N ALA A 122 14.84 1.32 -0.01
CA ALA A 122 14.34 1.49 -1.37
C ALA A 122 13.14 2.43 -1.46
N ILE A 123 12.23 2.36 -0.49
CA ILE A 123 11.10 3.28 -0.37
C ILE A 123 11.58 4.72 -0.12
N ARG A 124 12.66 4.89 0.65
CA ARG A 124 13.25 6.20 0.96
C ARG A 124 14.23 6.72 -0.09
N GLY A 125 14.68 5.88 -1.02
CA GLY A 125 15.69 6.25 -2.01
C GLY A 125 17.10 6.40 -1.44
N GLU A 126 17.43 5.64 -0.38
CA GLU A 126 18.70 5.74 0.37
C GLU A 126 19.74 4.73 -0.13
N ASP A 127 21.03 5.03 0.06
CA ASP A 127 22.16 4.13 -0.22
C ASP A 127 22.13 3.46 -1.61
N GLY A 128 21.59 4.16 -2.61
CA GLY A 128 21.46 3.66 -3.99
C GLY A 128 20.29 2.69 -4.22
N ARG A 129 19.52 2.34 -3.18
CA ARG A 129 18.29 1.53 -3.31
C ARG A 129 17.18 2.41 -3.86
N ARG A 130 16.29 1.82 -4.65
CA ARG A 130 15.21 2.57 -5.29
C ARG A 130 14.05 1.69 -5.72
N ILE A 131 12.89 2.33 -5.81
CA ILE A 131 11.73 1.80 -6.51
C ILE A 131 11.83 2.17 -8.00
N SER A 132 11.57 1.20 -8.86
CA SER A 132 11.44 1.45 -10.29
C SER A 132 10.14 2.20 -10.55
N TRP A 133 10.20 3.29 -11.31
CA TRP A 133 9.03 4.05 -11.75
C TRP A 133 8.94 4.04 -13.27
N PRO A 134 7.74 3.91 -13.87
CA PRO A 134 6.43 3.57 -13.29
C PRO A 134 6.26 2.04 -13.15
N TRP A 135 7.19 1.43 -12.38
CA TRP A 135 7.28 -0.02 -12.15
C TRP A 135 7.38 -0.83 -13.45
N GLY A 136 8.54 -0.74 -14.12
CA GLY A 136 8.80 -1.37 -15.43
C GLY A 136 9.23 -2.83 -15.38
#